data_AF-A0A367XMK0-F1
#
_entry.id   AF-A0A367XMK0-F1
#
_cell.length_a   1.000
_cell.length_b   1.000
_cell.length_c   1.000
_cell.angle_alpha   90.00
_cell.angle_beta   90.00
_cell.angle_gamma   90.00
#
_symmetry.space_group_name_H-M   'P 1'
#
loop_
_entity.id
_entity.type
_entity.pdbx_description
1 polymer ?
#
loop_
_entity_poly.entity_id
_entity_poly.type
_entity_poly.pdbx_seq_one_letter_code
_entity_poly.pdbx_strand_id
1 'polypeptide(L)'
;MMFFSVPILGGFAKRAVNSTVVINRPKVPVSRYLVYDDDTKFVRNSSECVKLLRSDPDLTPKRIIFENPFDAIESARTFPSALTNVGTKLCFRREHSKAPASSTFAHEYLKAPFRVHSIETSYGFAFDDYLCLILTRNARVLSVLGKKASDLKSISSIFFSCLSSLEIEAPLDAEDFRLLPKYLKKFVCLMKPTVAREMKLDLPESLEVLNIDIIWVDVDMLCNFDISHLSNLKLLQVLPNTRLDSQDYSQGLNIPDSVEYLCIPHSFISYVKEDATLKFLKANPTIRTRIRMPDVLKELEILGSVDTRRAIVLDFHLNKLPQLEYLGRAIGIGPIGAAPVRCIDFKKLQFLDNLTEPMLCGINKTVHFKCKLPDSLRKLVSGQCIFRALHIEATGLKYLDLSRNQLTNINNEMFEIPASVQELNLSSNTMHTMDVLLPDSLQKLDLSNNRLECIPNLPDSLEVSNCHGNQLGKRDRVPKFPEALKWPRLSSNKDLTFSFIERPNLSQCTQLTNLILWQTSIDRLDLSCLPSSLVMLDVSSCGISYLTGIFARFQRLEEVILNRNSLNGYFAHGTGVFGVVFASKIKVVQVFGCMLSVYDVQAL
;
A
#
# COMPACT_ATOMS: atom_id res chain seq x y z
N MET A 1 -13.89 1.56 3.38
CA MET A 1 -13.28 0.91 2.20
C MET A 1 -12.42 1.93 1.48
N MET A 2 -11.36 1.54 0.79
CA MET A 2 -10.53 2.47 -0.01
C MET A 2 -10.95 2.39 -1.48
N PHE A 3 -11.15 3.53 -2.14
CA PHE A 3 -11.18 3.64 -3.60
C PHE A 3 -10.67 5.02 -4.05
N PHE A 4 -9.33 5.11 -4.17
CA PHE A 4 -8.62 6.18 -4.86
C PHE A 4 -7.45 5.62 -5.66
N SER A 5 -7.76 5.06 -6.82
CA SER A 5 -7.03 5.39 -8.05
C SER A 5 -7.66 6.67 -8.62
N VAL A 6 -7.02 7.49 -9.46
CA VAL A 6 -5.93 7.24 -10.41
C VAL A 6 -4.94 8.44 -10.42
N PRO A 7 -3.61 8.22 -10.37
CA PRO A 7 -2.65 9.14 -10.96
C PRO A 7 -2.55 8.88 -12.48
N ILE A 8 -2.67 9.91 -13.31
CA ILE A 8 -2.74 9.76 -14.77
C ILE A 8 -1.34 9.46 -15.35
N LEU A 9 -0.99 8.17 -15.39
CA LEU A 9 0.17 7.66 -16.13
C LEU A 9 -0.11 7.65 -17.64
N GLY A 10 0.10 8.81 -18.29
CA GLY A 10 -0.10 8.97 -19.73
C GLY A 10 0.83 8.09 -20.57
N GLY A 11 0.25 7.20 -21.39
CA GLY A 11 0.89 6.53 -22.54
C GLY A 11 1.95 5.45 -22.26
N PHE A 12 2.81 5.62 -21.25
CA PHE A 12 4.00 4.78 -21.06
C PHE A 12 3.72 3.31 -20.71
N ALA A 13 2.59 3.02 -20.06
CA ALA A 13 2.21 1.65 -19.69
C ALA A 13 2.03 0.70 -20.89
N LYS A 14 1.90 1.22 -22.12
CA LYS A 14 1.77 0.39 -23.33
C LYS A 14 3.09 -0.21 -23.85
N ARG A 15 4.24 0.08 -23.22
CA ARG A 15 5.54 -0.55 -23.54
C ARG A 15 6.42 -0.84 -22.29
N ALA A 16 5.87 -1.50 -21.28
CA ALA A 16 6.70 -2.12 -20.24
C ALA A 16 6.07 -3.37 -19.54
N VAL A 17 6.59 -4.57 -19.83
CA VAL A 17 7.74 -4.99 -19.04
C VAL A 17 7.58 -6.25 -18.14
N ASN A 18 6.37 -6.73 -17.81
CA ASN A 18 5.96 -7.36 -16.51
C ASN A 18 4.77 -8.36 -16.59
N SER A 19 4.50 -9.00 -17.73
CA SER A 19 3.50 -10.09 -17.81
C SER A 19 3.96 -11.39 -17.11
N THR A 20 3.31 -11.72 -15.99
CA THR A 20 3.34 -13.07 -15.37
C THR A 20 2.09 -13.86 -15.78
N VAL A 21 2.28 -15.09 -16.25
CA VAL A 21 1.19 -16.05 -16.50
C VAL A 21 1.25 -17.18 -15.47
N VAL A 22 0.10 -17.57 -14.93
CA VAL A 22 -0.03 -18.66 -13.93
C VAL A 22 -0.94 -19.74 -14.48
N ILE A 23 -0.42 -20.97 -14.61
CA ILE A 23 -1.16 -22.14 -15.05
C ILE A 23 -1.59 -22.95 -13.83
N ASN A 24 -2.87 -23.34 -13.79
CA ASN A 24 -3.56 -23.98 -12.66
C ASN A 24 -3.61 -23.08 -11.41
N ARG A 25 -4.36 -21.96 -11.48
CA ARG A 25 -4.58 -21.04 -10.35
C ARG A 25 -4.82 -21.80 -9.02
N PRO A 26 -4.03 -21.55 -7.96
CA PRO A 26 -4.18 -22.28 -6.70
C PRO A 26 -5.48 -21.93 -6.00
N LYS A 27 -6.01 -22.88 -5.21
CA LYS A 27 -7.24 -22.69 -4.44
C LYS A 27 -7.04 -21.79 -3.21
N VAL A 28 -5.81 -21.71 -2.68
CA VAL A 28 -5.39 -20.87 -1.55
C VAL A 28 -3.95 -20.38 -1.84
N PRO A 29 -3.58 -19.11 -1.53
CA PRO A 29 -2.19 -18.68 -1.54
C PRO A 29 -1.42 -19.38 -0.40
N VAL A 30 -0.38 -20.16 -0.73
CA VAL A 30 0.24 -21.08 0.24
C VAL A 30 1.39 -20.46 1.04
N SER A 31 2.18 -19.56 0.44
CA SER A 31 3.27 -18.84 1.12
C SER A 31 2.87 -17.41 1.46
N ARG A 32 3.40 -16.88 2.57
CA ARG A 32 3.24 -15.48 3.00
C ARG A 32 3.78 -14.47 1.97
N TYR A 33 4.70 -14.89 1.11
CA TYR A 33 5.41 -14.00 0.17
C TYR A 33 4.92 -14.14 -1.29
N LEU A 34 3.92 -15.00 -1.55
CA LEU A 34 3.28 -15.13 -2.87
C LEU A 34 2.21 -14.05 -3.09
N VAL A 35 2.66 -12.82 -3.32
CA VAL A 35 1.81 -11.76 -3.92
C VAL A 35 1.79 -11.96 -5.44
N TYR A 36 0.59 -12.02 -6.01
CA TYR A 36 0.38 -11.91 -7.45
C TYR A 36 0.08 -10.44 -7.78
N ASP A 37 0.79 -9.88 -8.76
CA ASP A 37 0.52 -8.53 -9.27
C ASP A 37 -0.89 -8.47 -9.88
N ASP A 38 -1.60 -7.34 -9.81
CA ASP A 38 -2.97 -7.20 -10.36
C ASP A 38 -3.05 -7.52 -11.87
N ASP A 39 -1.93 -7.36 -12.59
CA ASP A 39 -1.80 -7.72 -14.01
C ASP A 39 -1.62 -9.22 -14.30
N THR A 40 -1.49 -10.07 -13.27
CA THR A 40 -1.24 -11.51 -13.42
C THR A 40 -2.35 -12.20 -14.21
N LYS A 41 -2.00 -12.89 -15.30
CA LYS A 41 -2.97 -13.62 -16.13
C LYS A 41 -3.04 -15.09 -15.69
N PHE A 42 -4.22 -15.53 -15.27
CA PHE A 42 -4.47 -16.90 -14.82
C PHE A 42 -5.12 -17.74 -15.93
N VAL A 43 -4.58 -18.93 -16.18
CA VAL A 43 -5.12 -19.90 -17.17
C VAL A 43 -5.27 -21.29 -16.53
N ARG A 44 -6.18 -22.10 -17.06
CA ARG A 44 -6.63 -23.38 -16.49
C ARG A 44 -5.74 -24.58 -16.86
N ASN A 45 -4.90 -24.46 -17.89
CA ASN A 45 -3.99 -25.51 -18.37
C ASN A 45 -3.06 -24.96 -19.47
N SER A 46 -2.08 -25.78 -19.88
CA SER A 46 -1.17 -25.56 -21.01
C SER A 46 -1.90 -25.11 -22.29
N SER A 47 -2.98 -25.80 -22.67
CA SER A 47 -3.72 -25.53 -23.92
C SER A 47 -4.39 -24.16 -23.95
N GLU A 48 -4.87 -23.64 -22.81
CA GLU A 48 -5.40 -22.28 -22.71
C GLU A 48 -4.28 -21.23 -22.75
N CYS A 49 -3.11 -21.52 -22.17
CA CYS A 49 -1.91 -20.68 -22.33
C CYS A 49 -1.48 -20.58 -23.80
N VAL A 50 -1.42 -21.70 -24.51
CA VAL A 50 -1.09 -21.75 -25.95
C VAL A 50 -2.11 -20.98 -26.79
N LYS A 51 -3.40 -21.00 -26.44
CA LYS A 51 -4.42 -20.17 -27.11
C LYS A 51 -4.18 -18.68 -26.87
N LEU A 52 -3.97 -18.27 -25.62
CA LEU A 52 -3.71 -16.88 -25.24
C LEU A 52 -2.50 -16.29 -25.99
N LEU A 53 -1.37 -17.02 -25.99
CA LEU A 53 -0.14 -16.63 -26.68
C LEU A 53 -0.22 -16.68 -28.22
N ARG A 54 -1.29 -17.25 -28.79
CA ARG A 54 -1.58 -17.22 -30.24
C ARG A 54 -2.62 -16.18 -30.62
N SER A 55 -3.51 -15.80 -29.70
CA SER A 55 -4.49 -14.73 -29.91
C SER A 55 -3.93 -13.32 -29.71
N ASP A 56 -2.84 -13.19 -28.93
CA ASP A 56 -2.18 -11.91 -28.64
C ASP A 56 -0.67 -12.04 -28.94
N PRO A 57 -0.21 -11.69 -30.16
CA PRO A 57 1.19 -11.79 -30.55
C PRO A 57 2.13 -10.80 -29.84
N ASP A 58 1.60 -9.72 -29.26
CA ASP A 58 2.38 -8.74 -28.50
C ASP A 58 2.64 -9.21 -27.04
N LEU A 59 1.87 -10.19 -26.56
CA LEU A 59 2.01 -10.77 -25.23
C LEU A 59 3.23 -11.70 -25.11
N THR A 60 4.38 -11.10 -24.78
CA THR A 60 5.62 -11.82 -24.44
C THR A 60 5.75 -12.00 -22.93
N PRO A 61 5.39 -13.15 -22.33
CA PRO A 61 5.46 -13.36 -20.88
C PRO A 61 6.91 -13.40 -20.40
N LYS A 62 7.27 -12.57 -19.43
CA LYS A 62 8.58 -12.68 -18.75
C LYS A 62 8.69 -13.92 -17.87
N ARG A 63 7.57 -14.35 -17.29
CA ARG A 63 7.50 -15.43 -16.30
C ARG A 63 6.25 -16.27 -16.50
N ILE A 64 6.42 -17.60 -16.53
CA ILE A 64 5.31 -18.56 -16.45
C ILE A 64 5.48 -19.37 -15.18
N ILE A 65 4.43 -19.44 -14.37
CA ILE A 65 4.36 -20.22 -13.13
C ILE A 65 3.48 -21.45 -13.39
N PHE A 66 4.05 -22.63 -13.22
CA PHE A 66 3.37 -23.91 -13.31
C PHE A 66 3.08 -24.45 -11.92
N GLU A 67 1.84 -24.26 -11.47
CA GLU A 67 1.39 -24.71 -10.14
C GLU A 67 1.23 -26.25 -10.09
N ASN A 68 1.00 -26.88 -11.24
CA ASN A 68 1.30 -28.30 -11.49
C ASN A 68 2.54 -28.40 -12.41
N PRO A 69 3.65 -29.01 -11.97
CA PRO A 69 4.86 -29.13 -12.80
C PRO A 69 4.66 -29.94 -14.10
N PHE A 70 3.73 -30.91 -14.14
CA PHE A 70 3.52 -31.75 -15.32
C PHE A 70 2.99 -30.98 -16.55
N ASP A 71 2.20 -29.93 -16.35
CA ASP A 71 1.76 -28.99 -17.40
C ASP A 71 2.97 -28.33 -18.11
N ALA A 72 4.12 -28.17 -17.42
CA ALA A 72 5.34 -27.64 -18.02
C ALA A 72 5.97 -28.64 -19.01
N ILE A 73 5.88 -29.95 -18.72
CA ILE A 73 6.34 -31.02 -19.62
C ILE A 73 5.40 -31.14 -20.83
N GLU A 74 4.08 -31.04 -20.62
CA GLU A 74 3.11 -30.96 -21.72
C GLU A 74 3.41 -29.74 -22.62
N SER A 75 3.60 -28.57 -22.02
CA SER A 75 3.95 -27.32 -22.72
C SER A 75 5.27 -27.44 -23.49
N ALA A 76 6.30 -28.06 -22.91
CA ALA A 76 7.57 -28.29 -23.58
C ALA A 76 7.47 -29.24 -24.79
N ARG A 77 6.57 -30.23 -24.73
CA ARG A 77 6.34 -31.19 -25.83
C ARG A 77 5.44 -30.62 -26.93
N THR A 78 4.46 -29.78 -26.58
CA THR A 78 3.44 -29.27 -27.51
C THR A 78 3.75 -27.88 -28.08
N PHE A 79 4.48 -27.03 -27.34
CA PHE A 79 4.78 -25.65 -27.73
C PHE A 79 6.10 -25.14 -27.10
N PRO A 80 7.26 -25.77 -27.37
CA PRO A 80 8.55 -25.46 -26.74
C PRO A 80 9.00 -23.99 -26.91
N SER A 81 8.55 -23.31 -27.98
CA SER A 81 8.81 -21.89 -28.21
C SER A 81 8.32 -20.99 -27.08
N ALA A 82 7.21 -21.31 -26.40
CA ALA A 82 6.70 -20.51 -25.28
C ALA A 82 7.57 -20.58 -24.00
N LEU A 83 8.49 -21.55 -23.91
CA LEU A 83 9.44 -21.66 -22.79
C LEU A 83 10.82 -21.07 -23.16
N THR A 84 10.98 -20.55 -24.38
CA THR A 84 12.23 -19.96 -24.85
C THR A 84 12.33 -18.50 -24.38
N ASN A 85 13.43 -18.16 -23.71
CA ASN A 85 13.69 -16.84 -23.10
C ASN A 85 12.70 -16.41 -21.97
N VAL A 86 11.85 -17.33 -21.49
CA VAL A 86 10.90 -17.09 -20.39
C VAL A 86 11.44 -17.62 -19.06
N GLY A 87 11.20 -16.90 -17.97
CA GLY A 87 11.51 -17.33 -16.61
C GLY A 87 10.50 -18.36 -16.10
N THR A 88 10.77 -19.65 -16.30
CA THR A 88 9.89 -20.74 -15.85
C THR A 88 10.03 -20.98 -14.34
N LYS A 89 8.91 -20.97 -13.60
CA LYS A 89 8.79 -21.45 -12.21
C LYS A 89 7.98 -22.75 -12.15
N LEU A 90 8.46 -23.74 -11.39
CA LEU A 90 7.75 -25.00 -11.10
C LEU A 90 7.41 -25.07 -9.60
N CYS A 91 6.16 -25.41 -9.25
CA CYS A 91 5.70 -25.50 -7.87
C CYS A 91 5.34 -26.95 -7.47
N PHE A 92 6.16 -27.58 -6.63
CA PHE A 92 5.96 -28.96 -6.17
C PHE A 92 5.14 -28.99 -4.86
N ARG A 93 3.81 -28.93 -4.97
CA ARG A 93 2.90 -28.87 -3.81
C ARG A 93 2.23 -30.21 -3.44
N ARG A 94 2.21 -30.53 -2.14
CA ARG A 94 1.52 -31.70 -1.53
C ARG A 94 0.01 -31.74 -1.79
N GLU A 95 -0.60 -30.61 -2.12
CA GLU A 95 -2.04 -30.51 -2.45
C GLU A 95 -2.40 -31.26 -3.75
N HIS A 96 -1.41 -31.56 -4.59
CA HIS A 96 -1.62 -32.25 -5.87
C HIS A 96 -1.33 -33.75 -5.83
N SER A 97 -0.59 -34.26 -4.82
CA SER A 97 -0.41 -35.70 -4.56
C SER A 97 0.45 -35.99 -3.32
N LYS A 98 0.54 -37.26 -2.90
CA LYS A 98 1.77 -37.75 -2.23
C LYS A 98 2.94 -37.53 -3.20
N ALA A 99 4.16 -37.27 -2.71
CA ALA A 99 5.33 -36.96 -3.54
C ALA A 99 5.38 -37.83 -4.81
N PRO A 100 5.48 -37.22 -6.01
CA PRO A 100 5.13 -37.87 -7.28
C PRO A 100 5.94 -39.14 -7.46
N ALA A 101 5.24 -40.29 -7.44
CA ALA A 101 5.82 -41.58 -7.07
C ALA A 101 7.15 -41.86 -7.79
N SER A 102 8.23 -41.90 -7.00
CA SER A 102 9.61 -42.27 -7.36
C SER A 102 10.07 -41.81 -8.75
N SER A 103 10.72 -40.64 -8.84
CA SER A 103 11.44 -40.12 -10.03
C SER A 103 10.61 -39.82 -11.30
N THR A 104 9.31 -40.15 -11.34
CA THR A 104 8.47 -40.06 -12.54
C THR A 104 8.53 -38.68 -13.23
N PHE A 105 8.49 -37.59 -12.47
CA PHE A 105 8.59 -36.24 -13.04
C PHE A 105 9.96 -35.98 -13.69
N ALA A 106 11.05 -36.35 -13.01
CA ALA A 106 12.39 -36.20 -13.54
C ALA A 106 12.60 -37.02 -14.83
N HIS A 107 12.11 -38.26 -14.86
CA HIS A 107 12.14 -39.12 -16.05
C HIS A 107 11.38 -38.50 -17.24
N GLU A 108 10.19 -37.95 -17.01
CA GLU A 108 9.40 -37.30 -18.06
C GLU A 108 10.03 -35.97 -18.53
N TYR A 109 10.66 -35.21 -17.63
CA TYR A 109 11.39 -33.98 -17.96
C TYR A 109 12.62 -34.28 -18.83
N LEU A 110 13.38 -35.35 -18.55
CA LEU A 110 14.56 -35.74 -19.33
C LEU A 110 14.24 -36.08 -20.80
N LYS A 111 12.99 -36.44 -21.12
CA LYS A 111 12.53 -36.65 -22.51
C LYS A 111 12.28 -35.36 -23.28
N ALA A 112 12.10 -34.23 -22.60
CA ALA A 112 11.83 -32.91 -23.20
C ALA A 112 12.33 -31.77 -22.29
N PRO A 113 13.65 -31.62 -22.10
CA PRO A 113 14.21 -30.69 -21.11
C PRO A 113 14.04 -29.22 -21.56
N PHE A 114 13.69 -28.36 -20.61
CA PHE A 114 13.49 -26.92 -20.80
C PHE A 114 14.08 -26.11 -19.64
N ARG A 115 14.38 -24.83 -19.87
CA ARG A 115 15.06 -24.01 -18.84
C ARG A 115 14.13 -23.67 -17.67
N VAL A 116 14.38 -24.30 -16.52
CA VAL A 116 13.81 -23.89 -15.24
C VAL A 116 14.65 -22.77 -14.62
N HIS A 117 13.98 -21.72 -14.13
CA HIS A 117 14.62 -20.58 -13.47
C HIS A 117 14.35 -20.54 -11.96
N SER A 118 13.15 -20.96 -11.54
CA SER A 118 12.71 -20.98 -10.15
C SER A 118 12.05 -22.33 -9.80
N ILE A 119 12.30 -22.82 -8.59
CA ILE A 119 11.63 -23.98 -8.02
C ILE A 119 11.02 -23.59 -6.68
N GLU A 120 9.78 -23.97 -6.45
CA GLU A 120 9.13 -23.97 -5.14
C GLU A 120 8.77 -25.41 -4.78
N THR A 121 8.97 -25.81 -3.52
CA THR A 121 8.62 -27.17 -3.06
C THR A 121 8.07 -27.16 -1.65
N SER A 122 7.05 -27.98 -1.42
CA SER A 122 6.52 -28.28 -0.07
C SER A 122 6.95 -29.66 0.45
N TYR A 123 7.70 -30.42 -0.36
CA TYR A 123 8.18 -31.75 0.03
C TYR A 123 9.41 -31.69 0.94
N GLY A 124 10.12 -30.55 0.94
CA GLY A 124 11.38 -30.36 1.67
C GLY A 124 12.58 -30.75 0.82
N PHE A 125 13.71 -30.99 1.50
CA PHE A 125 15.04 -31.17 0.91
C PHE A 125 15.31 -32.55 0.29
N ALA A 126 14.34 -33.46 0.29
CA ALA A 126 14.43 -34.79 -0.34
C ALA A 126 14.35 -34.69 -1.89
N PHE A 127 15.29 -33.98 -2.50
CA PHE A 127 15.22 -33.59 -3.91
C PHE A 127 15.32 -34.79 -4.87
N ASP A 128 16.07 -35.85 -4.50
CA ASP A 128 16.26 -37.06 -5.31
C ASP A 128 14.95 -37.80 -5.65
N ASP A 129 13.92 -37.67 -4.81
CA ASP A 129 12.62 -38.31 -5.05
C ASP A 129 11.90 -37.76 -6.30
N TYR A 130 12.15 -36.49 -6.69
CA TYR A 130 11.34 -35.77 -7.70
C TYR A 130 12.09 -34.80 -8.63
N LEU A 131 13.35 -34.43 -8.35
CA LEU A 131 14.18 -33.55 -9.20
C LEU A 131 15.32 -34.32 -9.88
N CYS A 132 16.03 -33.65 -10.79
CA CYS A 132 17.31 -34.13 -11.32
C CYS A 132 18.30 -32.97 -11.52
N LEU A 133 19.60 -33.28 -11.56
CA LEU A 133 20.68 -32.32 -11.71
C LEU A 133 20.50 -31.40 -12.94
N ILE A 134 20.13 -31.97 -14.09
CA ILE A 134 19.91 -31.24 -15.35
C ILE A 134 18.82 -30.17 -15.22
N LEU A 135 17.79 -30.41 -14.41
CA LEU A 135 16.74 -29.44 -14.14
C LEU A 135 17.24 -28.31 -13.22
N THR A 136 17.88 -28.66 -12.09
CA THR A 136 18.32 -27.68 -11.09
C THR A 136 19.53 -26.84 -11.50
N ARG A 137 20.36 -27.30 -12.45
CA ARG A 137 21.59 -26.63 -12.92
C ARG A 137 21.40 -25.16 -13.35
N ASN A 138 20.21 -24.81 -13.84
CA ASN A 138 19.87 -23.46 -14.30
C ASN A 138 18.99 -22.66 -13.32
N ALA A 139 18.51 -23.29 -12.25
CA ALA A 139 17.62 -22.66 -11.29
C ALA A 139 18.41 -21.68 -10.40
N ARG A 140 17.96 -20.42 -10.38
CA ARG A 140 18.55 -19.34 -9.59
C ARG A 140 17.78 -19.04 -8.31
N VAL A 141 16.52 -19.46 -8.23
CA VAL A 141 15.61 -19.22 -7.10
C VAL A 141 15.05 -20.54 -6.59
N LEU A 142 15.17 -20.78 -5.28
CA LEU A 142 14.59 -21.94 -4.59
C LEU A 142 13.79 -21.48 -3.38
N SER A 143 12.52 -21.90 -3.30
CA SER A 143 11.63 -21.69 -2.15
C SER A 143 11.24 -23.03 -1.53
N VAL A 144 11.62 -23.28 -0.27
CA VAL A 144 11.33 -24.52 0.46
C VAL A 144 10.29 -24.24 1.55
N LEU A 145 9.07 -24.69 1.30
CA LEU A 145 7.91 -24.54 2.17
C LEU A 145 7.80 -25.73 3.14
N GLY A 146 7.52 -25.49 4.42
CA GLY A 146 7.17 -26.54 5.39
C GLY A 146 8.08 -26.68 6.61
N LYS A 147 7.72 -27.60 7.52
CA LYS A 147 8.12 -27.57 8.95
C LYS A 147 9.36 -28.40 9.35
N LYS A 148 10.25 -28.81 8.43
CA LYS A 148 11.44 -29.61 8.75
C LYS A 148 12.68 -29.14 7.98
N ALA A 149 13.67 -28.64 8.71
CA ALA A 149 15.01 -28.27 8.19
C ALA A 149 15.94 -29.49 8.03
N SER A 150 15.43 -30.62 7.54
CA SER A 150 16.23 -31.84 7.43
C SER A 150 17.08 -31.84 6.16
N ASP A 151 18.39 -31.70 6.35
CA ASP A 151 19.48 -31.71 5.36
C ASP A 151 19.55 -30.51 4.37
N LEU A 152 20.12 -29.40 4.86
CA LEU A 152 20.53 -28.27 4.03
C LEU A 152 21.72 -28.57 3.11
N LYS A 153 22.54 -29.59 3.39
CA LYS A 153 23.77 -29.87 2.60
C LYS A 153 23.46 -30.31 1.18
N SER A 154 22.29 -30.91 0.96
CA SER A 154 21.79 -31.26 -0.38
C SER A 154 21.56 -30.03 -1.30
N ILE A 155 21.40 -28.82 -0.75
CA ILE A 155 21.36 -27.56 -1.54
C ILE A 155 22.77 -27.07 -1.93
N SER A 156 23.79 -27.27 -1.09
CA SER A 156 25.12 -26.67 -1.28
C SER A 156 26.16 -27.61 -1.93
N SER A 157 25.88 -28.92 -2.05
CA SER A 157 26.85 -29.91 -2.53
C SER A 157 26.49 -30.65 -3.83
N ILE A 158 25.20 -30.79 -4.18
CA ILE A 158 24.73 -31.65 -5.27
C ILE A 158 23.79 -30.91 -6.23
N PHE A 159 22.67 -30.38 -5.73
CA PHE A 159 21.69 -29.67 -6.55
C PHE A 159 21.97 -28.15 -6.60
N PHE A 160 21.35 -27.43 -7.53
CA PHE A 160 21.31 -25.95 -7.56
C PHE A 160 22.68 -25.21 -7.66
N SER A 161 23.58 -25.68 -8.52
CA SER A 161 24.92 -25.10 -8.78
C SER A 161 24.98 -23.61 -9.19
N CYS A 162 23.85 -22.94 -9.39
CA CYS A 162 23.74 -21.54 -9.80
C CYS A 162 22.72 -20.74 -8.96
N LEU A 163 22.44 -21.18 -7.74
CA LEU A 163 21.49 -20.53 -6.84
C LEU A 163 21.97 -19.14 -6.39
N SER A 164 21.12 -18.13 -6.61
CA SER A 164 21.36 -16.75 -6.15
C SER A 164 20.31 -16.25 -5.16
N SER A 165 19.14 -16.88 -5.09
CA SER A 165 18.08 -16.58 -4.12
C SER A 165 17.55 -17.86 -3.47
N LEU A 166 17.47 -17.86 -2.14
CA LEU A 166 16.98 -18.99 -1.35
C LEU A 166 15.97 -18.50 -0.31
N GLU A 167 14.85 -19.20 -0.21
CA GLU A 167 13.76 -18.93 0.71
C GLU A 167 13.41 -20.23 1.45
N ILE A 168 13.34 -20.18 2.79
CA ILE A 168 13.09 -21.35 3.64
C ILE A 168 12.06 -21.00 4.71
N GLU A 169 10.89 -21.65 4.66
CA GLU A 169 9.85 -21.54 5.68
C GLU A 169 9.98 -22.58 6.82
N ALA A 170 11.05 -23.37 6.83
CA ALA A 170 11.44 -24.17 7.99
C ALA A 170 12.18 -23.29 9.01
N PRO A 171 11.96 -23.46 10.33
CA PRO A 171 12.76 -22.77 11.34
C PRO A 171 14.22 -23.23 11.29
N LEU A 172 15.15 -22.28 11.17
CA LEU A 172 16.61 -22.51 11.12
C LEU A 172 17.33 -21.94 12.35
N ASP A 173 18.46 -22.53 12.74
CA ASP A 173 19.34 -22.03 13.81
C ASP A 173 20.76 -21.62 13.34
N ALA A 174 21.68 -21.35 14.29
CA ALA A 174 23.03 -20.88 14.02
C ALA A 174 23.92 -21.89 13.27
N GLU A 175 23.68 -23.19 13.45
CA GLU A 175 24.46 -24.25 12.80
C GLU A 175 23.95 -24.50 11.37
N ASP A 176 22.63 -24.38 11.16
CA ASP A 176 22.01 -24.44 9.83
C ASP A 176 22.59 -23.41 8.85
N PHE A 177 22.86 -22.18 9.33
CA PHE A 177 23.39 -21.11 8.48
C PHE A 177 24.78 -21.43 7.88
N ARG A 178 25.61 -22.24 8.58
CA ARG A 178 26.93 -22.70 8.08
C ARG A 178 26.84 -23.62 6.86
N LEU A 179 25.64 -24.17 6.59
CA LEU A 179 25.41 -25.14 5.51
C LEU A 179 24.97 -24.46 4.20
N LEU A 180 24.73 -23.14 4.21
CA LEU A 180 24.20 -22.38 3.07
C LEU A 180 25.23 -22.22 1.93
N PRO A 181 24.78 -22.11 0.66
CA PRO A 181 25.67 -21.85 -0.48
C PRO A 181 26.42 -20.51 -0.35
N LYS A 182 27.75 -20.55 -0.41
CA LYS A 182 28.64 -19.37 -0.24
C LYS A 182 28.55 -18.28 -1.33
N TYR A 183 27.70 -18.46 -2.34
CA TYR A 183 27.50 -17.53 -3.46
C TYR A 183 26.13 -16.85 -3.45
N LEU A 184 25.33 -17.10 -2.40
CA LEU A 184 23.96 -16.63 -2.30
C LEU A 184 23.87 -15.10 -2.24
N LYS A 185 22.94 -14.50 -3.00
CA LYS A 185 22.73 -13.03 -3.06
C LYS A 185 21.50 -12.57 -2.29
N LYS A 186 20.43 -13.36 -2.28
CA LYS A 186 19.24 -13.14 -1.46
C LYS A 186 18.95 -14.34 -0.57
N PHE A 187 18.70 -14.09 0.71
CA PHE A 187 18.21 -15.09 1.66
C PHE A 187 16.93 -14.62 2.35
N VAL A 188 15.96 -15.53 2.47
CA VAL A 188 14.72 -15.35 3.24
C VAL A 188 14.58 -16.56 4.16
N CYS A 189 14.49 -16.37 5.47
CA CYS A 189 14.36 -17.48 6.41
C CYS A 189 13.40 -17.20 7.56
N LEU A 190 12.76 -18.28 8.04
CA LEU A 190 12.24 -18.33 9.41
C LEU A 190 13.38 -18.76 10.34
N MET A 191 13.73 -17.90 11.31
CA MET A 191 14.83 -18.14 12.25
C MET A 191 14.30 -18.49 13.64
N LYS A 192 14.91 -19.48 14.28
CA LYS A 192 14.65 -19.87 15.66
C LYS A 192 15.85 -19.47 16.54
N PRO A 193 15.67 -18.56 17.51
CA PRO A 193 16.73 -18.21 18.46
C PRO A 193 17.20 -19.42 19.28
N THR A 194 18.51 -19.52 19.49
CA THR A 194 19.15 -20.45 20.43
C THR A 194 19.42 -19.76 21.77
N VAL A 195 19.55 -20.53 22.85
CA VAL A 195 19.85 -19.99 24.19
C VAL A 195 21.31 -19.51 24.27
N ALA A 196 21.55 -18.28 23.83
CA ALA A 196 22.86 -17.62 23.84
C ALA A 196 22.70 -16.11 24.06
N ARG A 197 23.63 -15.49 24.80
CA ARG A 197 23.63 -14.03 25.01
C ARG A 197 23.91 -13.26 23.71
N GLU A 198 24.73 -13.86 22.84
CA GLU A 198 25.09 -13.33 21.53
C GLU A 198 25.23 -14.51 20.56
N MET A 199 24.70 -14.33 19.34
CA MET A 199 24.60 -15.35 18.31
C MET A 199 25.10 -14.73 17.01
N LYS A 200 26.33 -15.05 16.63
CA LYS A 200 26.90 -14.67 15.35
C LYS A 200 26.35 -15.58 14.25
N LEU A 201 25.68 -15.00 13.26
CA LEU A 201 25.07 -15.77 12.19
C LEU A 201 26.11 -15.94 11.08
N ASP A 202 26.66 -17.15 10.92
CA ASP A 202 27.67 -17.47 9.90
C ASP A 202 27.04 -17.59 8.50
N LEU A 203 26.51 -16.45 8.03
CA LEU A 203 25.82 -16.27 6.77
C LEU A 203 26.80 -15.92 5.64
N PRO A 204 26.53 -16.30 4.36
CA PRO A 204 27.40 -15.99 3.24
C PRO A 204 27.67 -14.49 3.04
N GLU A 205 28.95 -14.10 3.05
CA GLU A 205 29.40 -12.71 2.81
C GLU A 205 28.95 -12.13 1.46
N SER A 206 28.58 -12.98 0.50
CA SER A 206 28.07 -12.58 -0.81
C SER A 206 26.69 -11.93 -0.77
N LEU A 207 25.94 -12.05 0.33
CA LEU A 207 24.55 -11.59 0.46
C LEU A 207 24.42 -10.07 0.26
N GLU A 208 23.44 -9.70 -0.56
CA GLU A 208 23.00 -8.32 -0.82
C GLU A 208 21.64 -8.04 -0.15
N VAL A 209 20.81 -9.08 0.04
CA VAL A 209 19.46 -9.01 0.61
C VAL A 209 19.25 -10.12 1.64
N LEU A 210 18.83 -9.74 2.85
CA LEU A 210 18.57 -10.67 3.97
C LEU A 210 17.24 -10.34 4.65
N ASN A 211 16.30 -11.30 4.62
CA ASN A 211 15.00 -11.21 5.28
C ASN A 211 14.88 -12.31 6.34
N ILE A 212 14.62 -11.94 7.59
CA ILE A 212 14.54 -12.86 8.74
C ILE A 212 13.20 -12.66 9.46
N ASP A 213 12.37 -13.70 9.57
CA ASP A 213 11.18 -13.73 10.43
C ASP A 213 11.49 -14.56 11.69
N ILE A 214 11.47 -13.94 12.87
CA ILE A 214 12.03 -14.54 14.10
C ILE A 214 10.95 -15.27 14.90
N ILE A 215 10.99 -16.60 14.89
CA ILE A 215 10.07 -17.48 15.64
C ILE A 215 10.49 -17.55 17.11
N TRP A 216 9.88 -16.70 17.93
CA TRP A 216 9.89 -16.86 19.39
C TRP A 216 9.14 -18.12 19.84
N VAL A 217 9.76 -18.85 20.78
CA VAL A 217 9.23 -20.07 21.40
C VAL A 217 9.08 -19.91 22.92
N ASP A 218 9.92 -19.08 23.54
CA ASP A 218 9.97 -18.92 25.00
C ASP A 218 10.33 -17.48 25.41
N VAL A 219 10.05 -17.14 26.68
CA VAL A 219 10.01 -15.77 27.20
C VAL A 219 11.40 -15.19 27.47
N ASP A 220 12.30 -15.96 28.07
CA ASP A 220 13.58 -15.47 28.63
C ASP A 220 14.74 -15.43 27.61
N MET A 221 14.43 -15.54 26.31
CA MET A 221 15.39 -15.59 25.21
C MET A 221 15.98 -14.21 24.84
N LEU A 222 16.87 -13.70 25.68
CA LEU A 222 17.67 -12.50 25.39
C LEU A 222 18.94 -12.84 24.60
N CYS A 223 18.83 -12.72 23.27
CA CYS A 223 19.90 -12.98 22.32
C CYS A 223 20.22 -11.73 21.48
N ASN A 224 21.49 -11.32 21.44
CA ASN A 224 21.99 -10.33 20.47
C ASN A 224 22.38 -11.03 19.17
N PHE A 225 22.11 -10.40 18.03
CA PHE A 225 22.45 -10.96 16.71
C PHE A 225 23.63 -10.21 16.08
N ASP A 226 24.72 -10.93 15.78
CA ASP A 226 25.85 -10.41 14.99
C ASP A 226 25.77 -10.88 13.55
N ILE A 227 25.66 -9.93 12.63
CA ILE A 227 25.75 -10.10 11.17
C ILE A 227 26.72 -9.09 10.54
N SER A 228 27.52 -8.39 11.35
CA SER A 228 28.35 -7.24 10.94
C SER A 228 29.41 -7.57 9.87
N HIS A 229 29.73 -8.84 9.67
CA HIS A 229 30.66 -9.32 8.63
C HIS A 229 30.07 -9.29 7.20
N LEU A 230 28.75 -9.13 7.05
CA LEU A 230 28.07 -9.13 5.74
C LEU A 230 28.28 -7.79 4.98
N SER A 231 29.53 -7.52 4.59
CA SER A 231 29.99 -6.29 3.94
C SER A 231 29.36 -5.96 2.58
N ASN A 232 28.67 -6.91 1.94
CA ASN A 232 27.91 -6.68 0.71
C ASN A 232 26.42 -6.39 0.97
N LEU A 233 25.93 -6.52 2.21
CA LEU A 233 24.51 -6.46 2.52
C LEU A 233 23.95 -5.05 2.32
N LYS A 234 22.91 -4.92 1.49
CA LYS A 234 22.25 -3.66 1.16
C LYS A 234 20.86 -3.53 1.77
N LEU A 235 20.10 -4.62 1.79
CA LEU A 235 18.76 -4.67 2.39
C LEU A 235 18.74 -5.68 3.54
N LEU A 236 18.41 -5.19 4.74
CA LEU A 236 18.14 -6.01 5.92
C LEU A 236 16.68 -5.80 6.36
N GLN A 237 15.89 -6.87 6.34
CA GLN A 237 14.54 -6.89 6.88
C GLN A 237 14.42 -7.93 8.00
N VAL A 238 14.04 -7.48 9.19
CA VAL A 238 13.71 -8.34 10.34
C VAL A 238 12.21 -8.19 10.62
N LEU A 239 11.48 -9.29 10.65
CA LEU A 239 10.03 -9.33 10.89
C LEU A 239 9.72 -9.90 12.28
N PRO A 240 8.77 -9.29 13.02
CA PRO A 240 8.33 -9.82 14.30
C PRO A 240 7.29 -10.94 14.13
N ASN A 241 7.47 -12.07 14.79
CA ASN A 241 6.42 -13.09 14.90
C ASN A 241 5.22 -12.54 15.68
N THR A 242 4.03 -12.64 15.08
CA THR A 242 2.81 -11.88 15.39
C THR A 242 2.05 -12.35 16.64
N ARG A 243 2.75 -12.64 17.75
CA ARG A 243 2.16 -13.30 18.93
C ARG A 243 2.56 -12.76 20.31
N LEU A 244 3.54 -11.85 20.42
CA LEU A 244 4.08 -11.41 21.72
C LEU A 244 4.39 -9.89 21.73
N ASP A 245 3.36 -9.06 21.92
CA ASP A 245 3.50 -7.59 21.99
C ASP A 245 3.90 -7.07 23.40
N SER A 246 4.19 -7.95 24.37
CA SER A 246 4.01 -7.65 25.80
C SER A 246 5.22 -7.77 26.72
N GLN A 247 6.42 -8.11 26.23
CA GLN A 247 7.58 -8.53 27.05
C GLN A 247 8.88 -7.73 26.80
N ASP A 248 9.88 -7.94 27.66
CA ASP A 248 11.07 -7.08 27.82
C ASP A 248 12.22 -7.38 26.84
N TYR A 249 11.97 -7.11 25.56
CA TYR A 249 12.98 -7.21 24.52
C TYR A 249 14.12 -6.21 24.76
N SER A 250 15.28 -6.76 25.14
CA SER A 250 16.51 -6.03 25.45
C SER A 250 17.67 -6.47 24.53
N GLN A 251 17.31 -6.88 23.31
CA GLN A 251 18.17 -7.48 22.30
C GLN A 251 18.92 -6.42 21.48
N GLY A 252 20.15 -6.74 21.10
CA GLY A 252 20.97 -5.95 20.17
C GLY A 252 21.06 -6.57 18.78
N LEU A 253 21.43 -5.74 17.80
CA LEU A 253 21.63 -6.12 16.41
C LEU A 253 22.85 -5.35 15.86
N ASN A 254 23.92 -6.07 15.56
CA ASN A 254 25.14 -5.50 14.96
C ASN A 254 24.97 -5.48 13.44
N ILE A 255 24.60 -4.31 12.89
CA ILE A 255 24.28 -4.10 11.47
C ILE A 255 25.58 -3.78 10.70
N PRO A 256 25.79 -4.32 9.48
CA PRO A 256 26.92 -3.92 8.63
C PRO A 256 26.88 -2.45 8.21
N ASP A 257 28.06 -1.83 8.10
CA ASP A 257 28.23 -0.47 7.57
C ASP A 257 27.78 -0.30 6.10
N SER A 258 27.46 -1.39 5.40
CA SER A 258 27.04 -1.41 4.00
C SER A 258 25.54 -1.24 3.77
N VAL A 259 24.70 -1.38 4.80
CA VAL A 259 23.23 -1.46 4.68
C VAL A 259 22.61 -0.10 4.36
N GLU A 260 21.89 -0.03 3.25
CA GLU A 260 21.20 1.17 2.77
C GLU A 260 19.69 1.16 3.11
N TYR A 261 19.11 -0.04 3.29
CA TYR A 261 17.69 -0.26 3.54
C TYR A 261 17.51 -1.15 4.79
N LEU A 262 16.89 -0.61 5.84
CA LEU A 262 16.73 -1.27 7.14
C LEU A 262 15.26 -1.28 7.57
N CYS A 263 14.68 -2.48 7.69
CA CYS A 263 13.33 -2.69 8.21
C CYS A 263 13.43 -3.57 9.47
N ILE A 264 13.02 -3.05 10.63
CA ILE A 264 13.20 -3.73 11.94
C ILE A 264 11.96 -3.64 12.84
N PRO A 265 11.71 -4.62 13.73
CA PRO A 265 10.71 -4.47 14.78
C PRO A 265 11.07 -3.35 15.76
N HIS A 266 10.06 -2.69 16.32
CA HIS A 266 10.27 -1.66 17.35
C HIS A 266 11.01 -2.18 18.60
N SER A 267 11.02 -3.49 18.84
CA SER A 267 11.65 -4.12 20.02
C SER A 267 13.12 -3.74 20.19
N PHE A 268 13.88 -3.62 19.10
CA PHE A 268 15.30 -3.20 19.12
C PHE A 268 15.53 -1.75 19.59
N ILE A 269 14.49 -0.91 19.58
CA ILE A 269 14.52 0.52 19.92
C ILE A 269 13.40 0.90 20.90
N SER A 270 12.85 -0.07 21.64
CA SER A 270 11.72 0.09 22.55
C SER A 270 12.14 -0.09 24.00
N TYR A 271 12.08 0.99 24.76
CA TYR A 271 12.53 1.08 26.15
C TYR A 271 11.34 1.18 27.09
N VAL A 272 11.52 0.80 28.36
CA VAL A 272 10.57 1.14 29.43
C VAL A 272 10.44 2.67 29.45
N LYS A 273 9.21 3.17 29.56
CA LYS A 273 8.89 4.58 29.28
C LYS A 273 9.52 5.59 30.26
N GLU A 274 10.05 5.11 31.39
CA GLU A 274 10.78 5.87 32.41
C GLU A 274 12.28 5.97 32.05
N ASP A 275 12.85 4.89 31.52
CA ASP A 275 14.22 4.80 30.99
C ASP A 275 14.41 5.49 29.63
N ALA A 276 13.31 5.83 28.95
CA ALA A 276 13.27 6.43 27.61
C ALA A 276 13.75 7.91 27.55
N THR A 277 14.78 8.26 28.34
CA THR A 277 15.37 9.60 28.41
C THR A 277 16.82 9.62 27.93
N LEU A 278 17.24 10.71 27.27
CA LEU A 278 18.63 10.89 26.83
C LEU A 278 19.63 10.89 28.00
N LYS A 279 19.19 11.27 29.22
CA LYS A 279 20.01 11.17 30.44
C LYS A 279 20.26 9.72 30.83
N PHE A 280 19.21 8.90 30.88
CA PHE A 280 19.33 7.46 31.19
C PHE A 280 20.17 6.74 30.14
N LEU A 281 19.91 6.97 28.84
CA LEU A 281 20.67 6.33 27.76
C LEU A 281 22.15 6.72 27.79
N LYS A 282 22.49 8.00 28.08
CA LYS A 282 23.89 8.41 28.26
C LYS A 282 24.55 7.79 29.50
N ALA A 283 23.78 7.52 30.56
CA ALA A 283 24.27 6.84 31.77
C ALA A 283 24.38 5.31 31.61
N ASN A 284 23.74 4.72 30.59
CA ASN A 284 23.74 3.27 30.33
C ASN A 284 24.24 2.96 28.90
N PRO A 285 25.56 3.07 28.62
CA PRO A 285 26.09 2.93 27.27
C PRO A 285 25.73 1.61 26.59
N THR A 286 25.77 0.49 27.32
CA THR A 286 25.43 -0.85 26.83
C THR A 286 23.97 -1.00 26.40
N ILE A 287 23.06 -0.23 27.01
CA ILE A 287 21.64 -0.18 26.63
C ILE A 287 21.46 0.72 25.40
N ARG A 288 22.21 1.82 25.34
CA ARG A 288 22.19 2.81 24.26
C ARG A 288 22.77 2.26 22.95
N THR A 289 23.82 1.45 23.00
CA THR A 289 24.53 0.93 21.81
C THR A 289 24.01 -0.42 21.31
N ARG A 290 22.85 -0.92 21.80
CA ARG A 290 22.24 -2.19 21.33
C ARG A 290 22.01 -2.22 19.82
N ILE A 291 21.71 -1.08 19.22
CA ILE A 291 21.58 -0.95 17.78
C ILE A 291 22.28 0.33 17.33
N ARG A 292 23.27 0.15 16.47
CA ARG A 292 23.94 1.22 15.74
C ARG A 292 23.56 1.06 14.27
N MET A 293 23.03 2.12 13.70
CA MET A 293 22.64 2.20 12.29
C MET A 293 23.78 2.84 11.49
N PRO A 294 24.01 2.41 10.24
CA PRO A 294 25.10 2.94 9.43
C PRO A 294 24.78 4.34 8.89
N ASP A 295 25.80 5.18 8.71
CA ASP A 295 25.60 6.55 8.22
C ASP A 295 25.23 6.61 6.71
N VAL A 296 25.31 5.48 5.99
CA VAL A 296 24.84 5.32 4.59
C VAL A 296 23.37 4.87 4.48
N LEU A 297 22.65 4.77 5.61
CA LEU A 297 21.26 4.32 5.60
C LEU A 297 20.34 5.36 4.94
N LYS A 298 19.60 4.92 3.91
CA LYS A 298 18.65 5.73 3.13
C LYS A 298 17.21 5.52 3.58
N GLU A 299 16.84 4.27 3.86
CA GLU A 299 15.49 3.92 4.29
C GLU A 299 15.50 3.22 5.66
N LEU A 300 14.70 3.74 6.60
CA LEU A 300 14.45 3.13 7.90
C LEU A 300 12.94 2.88 8.08
N GLU A 301 12.51 1.62 8.11
CA GLU A 301 11.16 1.23 8.53
C GLU A 301 11.19 0.58 9.92
N ILE A 302 10.25 0.99 10.77
CA ILE A 302 10.03 0.40 12.10
C ILE A 302 8.69 -0.37 12.07
N LEU A 303 8.65 -1.59 12.61
CA LEU A 303 7.47 -2.47 12.56
C LEU A 303 6.88 -2.75 13.95
N GLY A 304 5.55 -2.89 14.01
CA GLY A 304 4.77 -3.24 15.21
C GLY A 304 4.24 -2.02 15.99
N SER A 305 3.82 -2.20 17.24
CA SER A 305 3.26 -1.13 18.10
C SER A 305 3.62 -1.37 19.57
N VAL A 306 3.98 -0.30 20.29
CA VAL A 306 4.24 -0.35 21.74
C VAL A 306 2.96 -0.21 22.59
N ASP A 307 2.96 -0.84 23.76
CA ASP A 307 1.94 -0.67 24.80
C ASP A 307 2.07 0.68 25.55
N THR A 308 1.23 0.91 26.57
CA THR A 308 1.27 2.14 27.38
C THR A 308 2.49 2.28 28.29
N ARG A 309 3.32 1.24 28.45
CA ARG A 309 4.45 1.17 29.39
C ARG A 309 5.81 1.27 28.69
N ARG A 310 5.85 1.28 27.35
CA ARG A 310 7.08 1.44 26.56
C ARG A 310 7.06 2.70 25.70
N ALA A 311 8.25 3.12 25.26
CA ALA A 311 8.43 4.15 24.25
C ALA A 311 9.47 3.72 23.21
N ILE A 312 9.18 4.01 21.94
CA ILE A 312 10.18 3.95 20.86
C ILE A 312 11.09 5.17 20.99
N VAL A 313 12.41 4.96 20.94
CA VAL A 313 13.43 6.01 21.02
C VAL A 313 14.43 5.86 19.88
N LEU A 314 14.51 6.85 19.00
CA LEU A 314 15.52 6.92 17.94
C LEU A 314 16.58 7.96 18.34
N ASP A 315 17.73 7.51 18.83
CA ASP A 315 18.79 8.40 19.33
C ASP A 315 19.67 8.95 18.20
N PHE A 316 19.27 10.11 17.67
CA PHE A 316 20.04 10.88 16.69
C PHE A 316 21.41 11.40 17.20
N HIS A 317 21.74 11.25 18.49
CA HIS A 317 23.10 11.48 19.00
C HIS A 317 24.01 10.23 18.92
N LEU A 318 23.47 9.07 18.55
CA LEU A 318 24.24 7.86 18.23
C LEU A 318 24.20 7.60 16.72
N ASN A 319 23.01 7.64 16.14
CA ASN A 319 22.74 7.34 14.74
C ASN A 319 22.47 8.66 14.00
N LYS A 320 23.48 9.23 13.34
CA LYS A 320 23.34 10.55 12.68
C LYS A 320 22.46 10.49 11.44
N LEU A 321 22.52 9.37 10.72
CA LEU A 321 21.68 9.06 9.55
C LEU A 321 21.70 10.16 8.45
N PRO A 322 22.88 10.67 8.04
CA PRO A 322 22.97 11.82 7.11
C PRO A 322 22.44 11.52 5.71
N GLN A 323 22.37 10.26 5.28
CA GLN A 323 21.82 9.85 3.99
C GLN A 323 20.34 9.45 4.04
N LEU A 324 19.65 9.64 5.16
CA LEU A 324 18.27 9.14 5.33
C LEU A 324 17.25 9.92 4.50
N GLU A 325 16.71 9.27 3.48
CA GLU A 325 15.69 9.78 2.56
C GLU A 325 14.28 9.46 3.06
N TYR A 326 14.07 8.29 3.68
CA TYR A 326 12.77 7.79 4.13
C TYR A 326 12.78 7.28 5.59
N LEU A 327 11.72 7.62 6.35
CA LEU A 327 11.49 7.18 7.72
C LEU A 327 10.05 6.68 7.89
N GLY A 328 9.87 5.36 7.88
CA GLY A 328 8.59 4.67 7.83
C GLY A 328 8.09 4.09 9.17
N ARG A 329 6.77 4.11 9.34
CA ARG A 329 5.98 3.32 10.31
C ARG A 329 6.41 3.35 11.79
N ALA A 330 6.83 4.50 12.30
CA ALA A 330 6.80 4.73 13.76
C ALA A 330 5.33 4.71 14.27
N ILE A 331 4.83 3.56 14.73
CA ILE A 331 3.45 3.30 15.17
C ILE A 331 3.41 3.06 16.70
N GLY A 332 2.35 3.51 17.38
CA GLY A 332 2.19 3.29 18.83
C GLY A 332 0.83 3.69 19.40
N ILE A 333 0.02 2.69 19.75
CA ILE A 333 -1.31 2.75 20.41
C ILE A 333 -1.46 1.42 21.20
N GLY A 334 -2.03 1.33 22.41
CA GLY A 334 -2.67 2.27 23.35
C GLY A 334 -2.99 1.50 24.67
N PRO A 335 -3.97 1.86 25.53
CA PRO A 335 -4.98 2.93 25.47
C PRO A 335 -4.79 4.01 26.59
N ILE A 336 -5.88 4.48 27.23
CA ILE A 336 -5.94 5.61 28.17
C ILE A 336 -5.55 5.19 29.61
N GLY A 337 -4.86 6.07 30.36
CA GLY A 337 -4.72 5.91 31.82
C GLY A 337 -3.60 6.73 32.48
N ALA A 338 -2.34 6.53 32.05
CA ALA A 338 -1.16 7.09 32.72
C ALA A 338 -0.08 7.66 31.75
N ALA A 339 -0.47 7.94 30.51
CA ALA A 339 0.36 8.27 29.33
C ALA A 339 1.71 8.95 29.64
N PRO A 340 2.84 8.24 29.52
CA PRO A 340 4.67 9.04 29.89
C PRO A 340 5.15 9.89 28.66
N VAL A 341 6.40 9.86 28.19
CA VAL A 341 6.88 10.67 27.03
C VAL A 341 7.08 9.83 25.75
N ARG A 342 7.09 10.46 24.56
CA ARG A 342 7.45 9.88 23.23
C ARG A 342 8.76 10.52 22.73
N CYS A 343 9.67 9.74 22.14
CA CYS A 343 11.02 10.20 21.80
C CYS A 343 11.46 9.86 20.36
N ILE A 344 10.70 10.38 19.38
CA ILE A 344 11.35 11.07 18.25
C ILE A 344 11.36 12.56 18.67
N ASP A 345 12.54 13.15 18.83
CA ASP A 345 12.64 14.60 18.95
C ASP A 345 12.47 15.21 17.56
N PHE A 346 11.26 15.68 17.25
CA PHE A 346 10.94 16.26 15.94
C PHE A 346 11.79 17.49 15.60
N LYS A 347 12.41 18.14 16.60
CA LYS A 347 13.38 19.23 16.38
C LYS A 347 14.75 18.71 15.90
N LYS A 348 14.96 17.40 15.77
CA LYS A 348 16.14 16.79 15.13
C LYS A 348 15.93 16.51 13.65
N LEU A 349 14.69 16.36 13.18
CA LEU A 349 14.42 16.11 11.76
C LEU A 349 14.91 17.26 10.86
N GLN A 350 14.96 18.50 11.39
CA GLN A 350 15.53 19.66 10.68
C GLN A 350 17.03 19.55 10.33
N PHE A 351 17.74 18.54 10.85
CA PHE A 351 19.16 18.28 10.55
C PHE A 351 19.36 17.04 9.66
N LEU A 352 18.28 16.47 9.12
CA LEU A 352 18.32 15.36 8.16
C LEU A 352 18.13 15.94 6.76
N ASP A 353 19.20 16.52 6.23
CA ASP A 353 19.15 17.34 5.01
C ASP A 353 18.67 16.60 3.75
N ASN A 354 18.62 15.26 3.77
CA ASN A 354 18.11 14.43 2.67
C ASN A 354 16.68 13.88 2.88
N LEU A 355 16.02 14.15 4.01
CA LEU A 355 14.76 13.53 4.39
C LEU A 355 13.57 14.02 3.54
N THR A 356 12.99 13.14 2.72
CA THR A 356 11.94 13.49 1.73
C THR A 356 10.51 13.10 2.15
N GLU A 357 10.31 11.88 2.68
CA GLU A 357 8.98 11.28 2.93
C GLU A 357 8.78 10.62 4.34
N PRO A 358 9.00 11.31 5.47
CA PRO A 358 8.73 10.77 6.80
C PRO A 358 7.23 10.52 7.07
N MET A 359 6.92 9.40 7.72
CA MET A 359 5.58 9.05 8.20
C MET A 359 5.51 8.98 9.73
N LEU A 360 4.67 9.83 10.32
CA LEU A 360 4.61 10.14 11.75
C LEU A 360 3.28 9.68 12.37
N CYS A 361 3.17 8.43 12.83
CA CYS A 361 1.92 7.91 13.40
C CYS A 361 1.87 8.01 14.95
N GLY A 362 0.66 8.04 15.51
CA GLY A 362 0.43 7.76 16.93
C GLY A 362 0.87 8.84 17.93
N ILE A 363 0.99 10.12 17.55
CA ILE A 363 1.45 11.23 18.41
C ILE A 363 0.36 11.66 19.42
N ASN A 364 0.06 10.77 20.36
CA ASN A 364 -0.98 10.87 21.41
C ASN A 364 -0.67 11.84 22.59
N LYS A 365 0.12 12.92 22.41
CA LYS A 365 0.39 13.92 23.46
C LYS A 365 0.70 15.34 23.00
N THR A 366 1.14 15.54 21.76
CA THR A 366 1.67 16.85 21.36
C THR A 366 0.50 17.77 21.02
N VAL A 367 -0.10 18.35 22.07
CA VAL A 367 -1.30 19.20 21.99
C VAL A 367 -1.06 20.38 21.06
N HIS A 368 0.13 21.00 21.15
CA HIS A 368 0.61 22.02 20.23
C HIS A 368 1.91 21.51 19.60
N PHE A 369 1.88 21.12 18.33
CA PHE A 369 3.04 20.65 17.58
C PHE A 369 3.55 21.79 16.71
N LYS A 370 4.67 22.41 17.12
CA LYS A 370 5.44 23.35 16.28
C LYS A 370 6.81 22.77 15.96
N CYS A 371 7.14 22.64 14.68
CA CYS A 371 8.46 22.24 14.21
C CYS A 371 8.87 22.97 12.93
N LYS A 372 10.17 23.16 12.78
CA LYS A 372 10.81 23.33 11.47
C LYS A 372 11.25 21.96 10.95
N LEU A 373 11.07 21.73 9.66
CA LEU A 373 11.47 20.52 8.95
C LEU A 373 12.48 20.89 7.83
N PRO A 374 13.27 19.93 7.29
CA PRO A 374 14.30 20.26 6.32
C PRO A 374 13.70 20.63 4.96
N ASP A 375 14.39 21.48 4.19
CA ASP A 375 13.86 22.00 2.92
C ASP A 375 13.88 20.96 1.76
N SER A 376 14.49 19.79 1.99
CA SER A 376 14.39 18.58 1.15
C SER A 376 13.05 17.84 1.30
N LEU A 377 12.28 18.11 2.36
CA LEU A 377 10.99 17.47 2.60
C LEU A 377 10.01 17.70 1.44
N ARG A 378 9.38 16.63 0.95
CA ARG A 378 8.36 16.69 -0.11
C ARG A 378 7.01 16.19 0.36
N LYS A 379 6.99 15.26 1.31
CA LYS A 379 5.78 14.59 1.80
C LYS A 379 5.83 14.44 3.31
N LEU A 380 4.71 14.70 3.97
CA LEU A 380 4.54 14.43 5.39
C LEU A 380 3.22 13.69 5.56
N VAL A 381 3.28 12.48 6.12
CA VAL A 381 2.10 11.68 6.47
C VAL A 381 2.02 11.59 7.98
N SER A 382 0.86 11.89 8.59
CA SER A 382 0.66 11.73 10.02
C SER A 382 -0.78 11.34 10.35
N GLY A 383 -0.96 10.20 11.01
CA GLY A 383 -2.27 9.68 11.40
C GLY A 383 -2.31 9.16 12.83
N GLN A 384 -3.51 9.11 13.41
CA GLN A 384 -3.78 8.63 14.76
C GLN A 384 -3.07 9.44 15.88
N CYS A 385 -2.79 10.71 15.60
CA CYS A 385 -2.25 11.74 16.49
C CYS A 385 -3.37 12.59 17.12
N ILE A 386 -3.05 13.32 18.20
CA ILE A 386 -4.03 14.18 18.92
C ILE A 386 -3.66 15.67 18.92
N PHE A 387 -3.14 16.17 17.79
CA PHE A 387 -2.88 17.61 17.62
C PHE A 387 -4.14 18.42 17.91
N ARG A 388 -4.03 19.45 18.77
CA ARG A 388 -5.03 20.54 18.84
C ARG A 388 -4.55 21.73 18.03
N ALA A 389 -3.25 22.02 18.07
CA ALA A 389 -2.58 22.96 17.19
C ALA A 389 -1.41 22.30 16.44
N LEU A 390 -1.22 22.71 15.19
CA LEU A 390 -0.19 22.22 14.27
C LEU A 390 0.40 23.40 13.48
N HIS A 391 1.70 23.63 13.65
CA HIS A 391 2.45 24.66 12.95
C HIS A 391 3.71 24.01 12.33
N ILE A 392 3.77 23.96 11.01
CA ILE A 392 4.84 23.30 10.26
C ILE A 392 5.59 24.36 9.44
N GLU A 393 6.86 24.59 9.76
CA GLU A 393 7.76 25.40 8.92
C GLU A 393 8.52 24.46 7.98
N ALA A 394 8.06 24.34 6.73
CA ALA A 394 8.66 23.45 5.72
C ALA A 394 8.50 24.04 4.30
N THR A 395 9.56 24.65 3.74
CA THR A 395 9.41 25.38 2.46
C THR A 395 9.18 24.45 1.26
N GLY A 396 9.76 23.24 1.27
CA GLY A 396 9.68 22.29 0.16
C GLY A 396 8.44 21.38 0.13
N LEU A 397 7.62 21.37 1.18
CA LEU A 397 6.56 20.38 1.37
C LEU A 397 5.46 20.47 0.29
N LYS A 398 5.18 19.38 -0.41
CA LYS A 398 4.16 19.30 -1.47
C LYS A 398 2.91 18.51 -1.09
N TYR A 399 3.07 17.45 -0.30
CA TYR A 399 1.96 16.59 0.12
C TYR A 399 1.89 16.53 1.64
N LEU A 400 0.72 16.85 2.21
CA LEU A 400 0.47 16.82 3.64
C LEU A 400 -0.78 15.96 3.94
N ASP A 401 -0.56 14.79 4.52
CA ASP A 401 -1.64 13.92 5.01
C ASP A 401 -1.71 13.98 6.53
N LEU A 402 -2.87 14.39 7.02
CA LEU A 402 -3.29 14.55 8.39
C LEU A 402 -4.62 13.80 8.62
N SER A 403 -4.87 12.75 7.86
CA SER A 403 -6.09 11.94 7.96
C SER A 403 -6.08 11.03 9.19
N ARG A 404 -7.28 10.63 9.63
CA ARG A 404 -7.47 9.70 10.77
C ARG A 404 -6.84 10.18 12.08
N ASN A 405 -6.74 11.49 12.26
CA ASN A 405 -6.36 12.12 13.53
C ASN A 405 -7.64 12.45 14.35
N GLN A 406 -7.51 13.30 15.37
CA GLN A 406 -8.63 13.75 16.20
C GLN A 406 -8.88 15.27 16.05
N LEU A 407 -8.67 15.82 14.85
CA LEU A 407 -8.87 17.24 14.59
C LEU A 407 -10.35 17.61 14.66
N THR A 408 -10.66 18.68 15.39
CA THR A 408 -12.02 19.23 15.55
C THR A 408 -12.15 20.55 14.82
N ASN A 409 -12.17 21.69 15.49
CA ASN A 409 -12.32 22.98 14.82
C ASN A 409 -10.93 23.55 14.53
N ILE A 410 -10.58 23.68 13.26
CA ILE A 410 -9.28 24.23 12.83
C ILE A 410 -9.44 25.66 12.30
N ASN A 411 -8.55 26.54 12.74
CA ASN A 411 -8.50 27.96 12.36
C ASN A 411 -7.05 28.41 12.19
N ASN A 412 -6.82 29.62 11.65
CA ASN A 412 -5.48 30.18 11.44
C ASN A 412 -4.63 30.36 12.71
N GLU A 413 -5.22 30.37 13.92
CA GLU A 413 -4.49 30.49 15.18
C GLU A 413 -3.87 29.15 15.63
N MET A 414 -4.58 28.06 15.33
CA MET A 414 -4.21 26.71 15.74
C MET A 414 -3.57 25.90 14.61
N PHE A 415 -3.81 26.25 13.35
CA PHE A 415 -3.36 25.49 12.18
C PHE A 415 -2.75 26.41 11.12
N GLU A 416 -1.48 26.22 10.82
CA GLU A 416 -0.79 26.84 9.69
C GLU A 416 -0.35 25.76 8.68
N ILE A 417 -0.78 25.91 7.44
CA ILE A 417 -0.50 24.97 6.33
C ILE A 417 0.62 25.60 5.48
N PRO A 418 1.75 24.90 5.22
CA PRO A 418 2.84 25.48 4.43
C PRO A 418 2.38 25.91 3.04
N ALA A 419 2.77 27.13 2.63
CA ALA A 419 2.33 27.77 1.38
C ALA A 419 2.66 26.97 0.09
N SER A 420 3.58 26.01 0.19
CA SER A 420 4.04 25.13 -0.89
C SER A 420 3.22 23.86 -1.11
N VAL A 421 2.27 23.54 -0.21
CA VAL A 421 1.47 22.30 -0.24
C VAL A 421 0.48 22.30 -1.41
N GLN A 422 0.64 21.31 -2.29
CA GLN A 422 -0.18 21.07 -3.47
C GLN A 422 -1.27 20.02 -3.23
N GLU A 423 -1.09 19.12 -2.27
CA GLU A 423 -2.06 18.08 -1.90
C GLU A 423 -2.24 18.01 -0.38
N LEU A 424 -3.48 18.14 0.09
CA LEU A 424 -3.84 18.14 1.52
C LEU A 424 -4.94 17.11 1.81
N ASN A 425 -4.66 16.15 2.69
CA ASN A 425 -5.63 15.17 3.17
C ASN A 425 -5.91 15.37 4.67
N LEU A 426 -7.14 15.77 5.01
CA LEU A 426 -7.66 15.94 6.37
C LEU A 426 -8.85 14.99 6.64
N SER A 427 -9.01 13.95 5.83
CA SER A 427 -10.16 13.04 5.90
C SER A 427 -10.21 12.21 7.20
N SER A 428 -11.39 11.70 7.54
CA SER A 428 -11.59 10.81 8.70
C SER A 428 -11.20 11.44 10.05
N ASN A 429 -11.37 12.76 10.19
CA ASN A 429 -11.22 13.50 11.44
C ASN A 429 -12.62 13.74 12.08
N THR A 430 -12.75 14.68 13.02
CA THR A 430 -14.03 15.02 13.68
C THR A 430 -14.39 16.50 13.52
N MET A 431 -14.00 17.10 12.39
CA MET A 431 -14.08 18.55 12.17
C MET A 431 -15.50 19.04 11.89
N HIS A 432 -15.93 20.12 12.56
CA HIS A 432 -17.26 20.75 12.37
C HIS A 432 -17.17 22.08 11.60
N THR A 433 -16.08 22.84 11.79
CA THR A 433 -15.72 24.00 10.96
C THR A 433 -14.25 23.95 10.54
N MET A 434 -13.93 24.67 9.47
CA MET A 434 -12.59 24.79 8.91
C MET A 434 -12.40 26.24 8.43
N ASP A 435 -11.85 27.06 9.32
CA ASP A 435 -11.70 28.51 9.14
C ASP A 435 -10.22 28.88 9.05
N VAL A 436 -9.52 28.15 8.17
CA VAL A 436 -8.08 28.26 7.87
C VAL A 436 -7.88 28.72 6.43
N LEU A 437 -6.84 29.50 6.17
CA LEU A 437 -6.41 29.89 4.82
C LEU A 437 -5.77 28.68 4.14
N LEU A 438 -6.39 28.20 3.07
CA LEU A 438 -5.78 27.21 2.18
C LEU A 438 -4.74 27.90 1.29
N PRO A 439 -3.58 27.28 1.01
CA PRO A 439 -2.53 27.91 0.23
C PRO A 439 -2.84 27.95 -1.26
N ASP A 440 -2.43 29.02 -1.94
CA ASP A 440 -2.69 29.25 -3.38
C ASP A 440 -2.03 28.23 -4.32
N SER A 441 -1.17 27.34 -3.81
CA SER A 441 -0.59 26.23 -4.57
C SER A 441 -1.40 24.93 -4.49
N LEU A 442 -2.48 24.90 -3.70
CA LEU A 442 -3.26 23.69 -3.43
C LEU A 442 -4.10 23.26 -4.65
N GLN A 443 -3.82 22.06 -5.17
CA GLN A 443 -4.48 21.44 -6.31
C GLN A 443 -5.46 20.33 -5.89
N LYS A 444 -5.23 19.66 -4.75
CA LYS A 444 -6.09 18.57 -4.26
C LYS A 444 -6.38 18.70 -2.77
N LEU A 445 -7.64 18.51 -2.39
CA LEU A 445 -8.11 18.60 -1.00
C LEU A 445 -9.07 17.45 -0.67
N ASP A 446 -8.79 16.72 0.41
CA ASP A 446 -9.72 15.72 0.97
C ASP A 446 -10.14 16.09 2.40
N LEU A 447 -11.44 16.34 2.58
CA LEU A 447 -12.13 16.63 3.84
C LEU A 447 -13.16 15.55 4.20
N SER A 448 -13.17 14.42 3.49
CA SER A 448 -14.24 13.42 3.61
C SER A 448 -14.29 12.75 4.98
N ASN A 449 -15.46 12.23 5.35
CA ASN A 449 -15.69 11.54 6.64
C ASN A 449 -15.36 12.44 7.84
N ASN A 450 -15.85 13.68 7.80
CA ASN A 450 -15.78 14.66 8.90
C ASN A 450 -17.21 15.01 9.33
N ARG A 451 -17.42 16.19 9.95
CA ARG A 451 -18.72 16.69 10.41
C ARG A 451 -18.99 18.13 9.93
N LEU A 452 -18.35 18.54 8.84
CA LEU A 452 -18.36 19.92 8.36
C LEU A 452 -19.78 20.33 7.95
N GLU A 453 -20.24 21.46 8.49
CA GLU A 453 -21.59 22.00 8.21
C GLU A 453 -21.64 22.88 6.95
N CYS A 454 -20.47 23.33 6.48
CA CYS A 454 -20.28 24.10 5.25
C CYS A 454 -18.88 23.81 4.65
N ILE A 455 -18.70 24.10 3.36
CA ILE A 455 -17.40 23.97 2.67
C ILE A 455 -16.56 25.22 3.00
N PRO A 456 -15.24 25.09 3.30
CA PRO A 456 -14.35 26.24 3.47
C PRO A 456 -14.20 27.06 2.18
N ASN A 457 -13.59 28.24 2.28
CA ASN A 457 -13.20 28.99 1.08
C ASN A 457 -12.11 28.19 0.33
N LEU A 458 -12.33 27.91 -0.95
CA LEU A 458 -11.42 27.11 -1.79
C LEU A 458 -10.52 28.05 -2.63
N PRO A 459 -9.22 27.75 -2.80
CA PRO A 459 -8.33 28.56 -3.64
C PRO A 459 -8.60 28.30 -5.13
N ASP A 460 -8.40 29.31 -5.98
CA ASP A 460 -8.74 29.24 -7.42
C ASP A 460 -7.94 28.17 -8.20
N SER A 461 -6.83 27.67 -7.62
CA SER A 461 -5.98 26.59 -8.14
C SER A 461 -6.53 25.16 -7.94
N LEU A 462 -7.60 24.99 -7.16
CA LEU A 462 -8.03 23.66 -6.69
C LEU A 462 -8.73 22.86 -7.80
N GLU A 463 -8.11 21.75 -8.22
CA GLU A 463 -8.65 20.87 -9.27
C GLU A 463 -9.54 19.74 -8.73
N VAL A 464 -9.26 19.25 -7.52
CA VAL A 464 -9.96 18.10 -6.91
C VAL A 464 -10.35 18.41 -5.47
N SER A 465 -11.62 18.18 -5.14
CA SER A 465 -12.14 18.39 -3.78
C SER A 465 -13.05 17.23 -3.36
N ASN A 466 -12.76 16.61 -2.21
CA ASN A 466 -13.56 15.53 -1.66
C ASN A 466 -14.15 15.91 -0.29
N CYS A 467 -15.45 16.19 -0.24
CA CYS A 467 -16.19 16.46 0.99
C CYS A 467 -17.22 15.37 1.29
N HIS A 468 -17.07 14.17 0.71
CA HIS A 468 -17.96 13.02 0.93
C HIS A 468 -18.18 12.72 2.43
N GLY A 469 -19.42 12.41 2.83
CA GLY A 469 -19.72 12.01 4.21
C GLY A 469 -19.42 13.10 5.24
N ASN A 470 -20.04 14.27 5.06
CA ASN A 470 -20.02 15.40 6.00
C ASN A 470 -21.47 15.77 6.39
N GLN A 471 -21.69 16.98 6.91
CA GLN A 471 -23.01 17.51 7.31
C GLN A 471 -23.32 18.81 6.54
N LEU A 472 -22.84 18.90 5.29
CA LEU A 472 -22.96 20.09 4.45
C LEU A 472 -24.44 20.40 4.19
N GLY A 473 -24.79 21.69 4.26
CA GLY A 473 -26.16 22.19 4.04
C GLY A 473 -26.91 22.54 5.32
N LYS A 474 -26.41 22.13 6.50
CA LYS A 474 -26.95 22.57 7.81
C LYS A 474 -26.88 24.08 8.05
N ARG A 475 -25.96 24.76 7.37
CA ARG A 475 -25.89 26.23 7.32
C ARG A 475 -26.12 26.68 5.88
N ASP A 476 -26.89 27.75 5.70
CA ASP A 476 -27.06 28.42 4.41
C ASP A 476 -25.83 29.29 4.06
N ARG A 477 -24.66 28.62 3.93
CA ARG A 477 -23.40 29.20 3.45
C ARG A 477 -22.98 28.44 2.19
N VAL A 478 -23.22 29.06 1.05
CA VAL A 478 -22.86 28.54 -0.27
C VAL A 478 -21.42 28.95 -0.62
N PRO A 479 -20.53 28.02 -1.04
CA PRO A 479 -19.18 28.36 -1.49
C PRO A 479 -19.19 28.91 -2.93
N LYS A 480 -18.17 29.69 -3.29
CA LYS A 480 -17.76 29.80 -4.70
C LYS A 480 -16.88 28.58 -5.02
N PHE A 481 -17.14 27.90 -6.12
CA PHE A 481 -16.26 26.84 -6.63
C PHE A 481 -15.22 27.43 -7.59
N PRO A 482 -13.94 27.02 -7.52
CA PRO A 482 -12.91 27.38 -8.49
C PRO A 482 -13.26 26.97 -9.92
N GLU A 483 -12.86 27.77 -10.90
CA GLU A 483 -13.08 27.45 -12.33
C GLU A 483 -12.20 26.28 -12.81
N ALA A 484 -11.06 26.05 -12.15
CA ALA A 484 -10.16 24.91 -12.36
C ALA A 484 -10.70 23.58 -11.82
N LEU A 485 -11.82 23.58 -11.09
CA LEU A 485 -12.33 22.40 -10.38
C LEU A 485 -12.88 21.34 -11.34
N LYS A 486 -12.17 20.20 -11.42
CA LYS A 486 -12.49 19.06 -12.30
C LYS A 486 -13.38 18.02 -11.63
N TRP A 487 -13.16 17.78 -10.32
CA TRP A 487 -13.83 16.70 -9.59
C TRP A 487 -14.20 17.09 -8.15
N PRO A 488 -15.40 17.66 -7.93
CA PRO A 488 -16.04 17.72 -6.63
C PRO A 488 -16.74 16.39 -6.28
N ARG A 489 -16.45 15.83 -5.10
CA ARG A 489 -17.22 14.74 -4.49
C ARG A 489 -17.97 15.26 -3.28
N LEU A 490 -19.31 15.28 -3.36
CA LEU A 490 -20.21 15.88 -2.36
C LEU A 490 -21.23 14.87 -1.80
N SER A 491 -21.14 13.59 -2.18
CA SER A 491 -22.09 12.54 -1.76
C SER A 491 -22.11 12.24 -0.25
N SER A 492 -23.19 11.62 0.21
CA SER A 492 -23.49 11.29 1.61
C SER A 492 -23.53 12.52 2.55
N ASN A 493 -23.89 13.69 2.01
CA ASN A 493 -24.19 14.91 2.77
C ASN A 493 -25.70 15.08 2.88
N LYS A 494 -26.31 14.50 3.92
CA LYS A 494 -27.78 14.37 4.02
C LYS A 494 -28.52 15.70 4.15
N ASP A 495 -27.87 16.74 4.65
CA ASP A 495 -28.45 18.08 4.82
C ASP A 495 -28.31 18.96 3.56
N LEU A 496 -27.64 18.47 2.50
CA LEU A 496 -27.37 19.20 1.26
C LEU A 496 -28.60 19.16 0.34
N THR A 497 -29.19 20.33 0.09
CA THR A 497 -30.41 20.51 -0.72
C THR A 497 -30.12 21.25 -2.03
N PHE A 498 -31.14 21.41 -2.90
CA PHE A 498 -30.98 22.03 -4.23
C PHE A 498 -30.40 23.46 -4.22
N SER A 499 -30.61 24.25 -3.16
CA SER A 499 -30.01 25.59 -3.06
C SER A 499 -28.48 25.58 -3.09
N PHE A 500 -27.87 24.45 -2.69
CA PHE A 500 -26.42 24.21 -2.78
C PHE A 500 -25.94 23.84 -4.19
N ILE A 501 -26.85 23.66 -5.15
CA ILE A 501 -26.58 23.42 -6.58
C ILE A 501 -26.98 24.65 -7.44
N GLU A 502 -28.06 25.32 -7.07
CA GLU A 502 -28.62 26.50 -7.73
C GLU A 502 -27.79 27.77 -7.53
N ARG A 503 -27.38 28.06 -6.29
CA ARG A 503 -26.72 29.31 -5.89
C ARG A 503 -25.21 29.39 -6.18
N PRO A 504 -24.40 28.31 -6.15
CA PRO A 504 -22.99 28.40 -6.51
C PRO A 504 -22.79 28.55 -8.02
N ASN A 505 -21.60 29.01 -8.41
CA ASN A 505 -21.18 29.15 -9.80
C ASN A 505 -20.87 27.81 -10.53
N LEU A 506 -21.55 26.71 -10.19
CA LEU A 506 -21.29 25.37 -10.76
C LEU A 506 -21.42 25.35 -12.30
N SER A 507 -22.38 26.09 -12.86
CA SER A 507 -22.56 26.26 -14.30
C SER A 507 -21.36 26.93 -15.01
N GLN A 508 -20.52 27.65 -14.27
CA GLN A 508 -19.32 28.34 -14.76
C GLN A 508 -18.04 27.48 -14.64
N CYS A 509 -18.08 26.37 -13.89
CA CYS A 509 -16.94 25.46 -13.72
C CYS A 509 -16.70 24.62 -15.00
N THR A 510 -16.18 25.24 -16.07
CA THR A 510 -16.00 24.63 -17.40
C THR A 510 -15.02 23.45 -17.46
N GLN A 511 -14.22 23.24 -16.41
CA GLN A 511 -13.33 22.08 -16.27
C GLN A 511 -13.98 20.88 -15.57
N LEU A 512 -15.18 21.04 -15.00
CA LEU A 512 -15.85 20.03 -14.18
C LEU A 512 -16.37 18.88 -15.06
N THR A 513 -15.76 17.70 -14.91
CA THR A 513 -16.12 16.49 -15.69
C THR A 513 -16.98 15.51 -14.92
N ASN A 514 -16.79 15.40 -13.60
CA ASN A 514 -17.46 14.39 -12.78
C ASN A 514 -18.14 15.04 -11.57
N LEU A 515 -19.47 14.97 -11.49
CA LEU A 515 -20.25 15.46 -10.35
C LEU A 515 -20.92 14.28 -9.62
N ILE A 516 -20.51 14.08 -8.36
CA ILE A 516 -20.94 12.93 -7.53
C ILE A 516 -21.64 13.44 -6.27
N LEU A 517 -22.97 13.27 -6.24
CA LEU A 517 -23.92 13.86 -5.29
C LEU A 517 -24.81 12.83 -4.57
N TRP A 518 -24.62 11.52 -4.79
CA TRP A 518 -25.49 10.47 -4.22
C TRP A 518 -25.68 10.58 -2.70
N GLN A 519 -26.83 10.16 -2.16
CA GLN A 519 -27.18 10.32 -0.73
C GLN A 519 -27.10 11.77 -0.19
N THR A 520 -27.60 12.73 -0.97
CA THR A 520 -27.94 14.08 -0.51
C THR A 520 -29.46 14.22 -0.37
N SER A 521 -30.00 15.41 -0.04
CA SER A 521 -31.45 15.71 0.00
C SER A 521 -31.85 16.74 -1.06
N ILE A 522 -31.43 16.46 -2.30
CA ILE A 522 -31.75 17.26 -3.47
C ILE A 522 -33.16 16.85 -3.95
N ASP A 523 -34.18 17.51 -3.41
CA ASP A 523 -35.60 17.24 -3.68
C ASP A 523 -36.02 17.55 -5.13
N ARG A 524 -35.32 18.49 -5.75
CA ARG A 524 -35.49 18.97 -7.12
C ARG A 524 -34.13 19.19 -7.79
N LEU A 525 -34.05 19.12 -9.11
CA LEU A 525 -32.84 19.45 -9.86
C LEU A 525 -33.18 20.08 -11.21
N ASP A 526 -32.69 21.30 -11.44
CA ASP A 526 -32.59 21.86 -12.80
C ASP A 526 -31.21 21.52 -13.40
N LEU A 527 -31.23 20.83 -14.55
CA LEU A 527 -30.03 20.52 -15.32
C LEU A 527 -29.39 21.76 -15.94
N SER A 528 -30.06 22.93 -15.99
CA SER A 528 -29.48 24.19 -16.46
C SER A 528 -28.35 24.70 -15.56
N CYS A 529 -28.49 24.51 -14.23
CA CYS A 529 -27.50 24.91 -13.21
C CYS A 529 -26.17 24.14 -13.30
N LEU A 530 -26.13 23.03 -14.03
CA LEU A 530 -24.95 22.18 -14.17
C LEU A 530 -24.09 22.60 -15.39
N PRO A 531 -22.76 22.46 -15.33
CA PRO A 531 -21.89 22.86 -16.43
C PRO A 531 -21.97 21.87 -17.61
N SER A 532 -21.85 22.38 -18.84
CA SER A 532 -21.94 21.59 -20.08
C SER A 532 -20.75 20.64 -20.31
N SER A 533 -19.70 20.76 -19.51
CA SER A 533 -18.46 19.97 -19.55
C SER A 533 -18.58 18.56 -18.98
N LEU A 534 -19.68 18.25 -18.29
CA LEU A 534 -19.90 16.97 -17.60
C LEU A 534 -19.74 15.75 -18.51
N VAL A 535 -19.09 14.72 -17.97
CA VAL A 535 -18.85 13.38 -18.52
C VAL A 535 -19.56 12.32 -17.68
N MET A 536 -19.58 12.49 -16.35
CA MET A 536 -20.31 11.63 -15.42
C MET A 536 -21.16 12.46 -14.45
N LEU A 537 -22.43 12.08 -14.27
CA LEU A 537 -23.32 12.64 -13.25
C LEU A 537 -23.94 11.51 -12.41
N ASP A 538 -23.68 11.51 -11.10
CA ASP A 538 -24.33 10.62 -10.14
C ASP A 538 -25.12 11.41 -9.10
N VAL A 539 -26.44 11.32 -9.18
CA VAL A 539 -27.42 11.92 -8.28
C VAL A 539 -28.35 10.84 -7.69
N SER A 540 -27.81 9.64 -7.47
CA SER A 540 -28.60 8.51 -6.97
C SER A 540 -28.96 8.62 -5.48
N SER A 541 -30.15 8.16 -5.10
CA SER A 541 -30.65 8.23 -3.71
C SER A 541 -30.68 9.66 -3.13
N CYS A 542 -30.97 10.66 -3.96
CA CYS A 542 -31.00 12.08 -3.58
C CYS A 542 -32.38 12.58 -3.14
N GLY A 543 -33.44 11.82 -3.42
CA GLY A 543 -34.82 12.23 -3.17
C GLY A 543 -35.43 13.10 -4.29
N ILE A 544 -34.81 13.14 -5.48
CA ILE A 544 -35.28 13.97 -6.59
C ILE A 544 -36.70 13.53 -6.98
N SER A 545 -37.64 14.45 -6.84
CA SER A 545 -39.05 14.32 -7.20
C SER A 545 -39.47 15.25 -8.35
N TYR A 546 -38.61 16.23 -8.66
CA TYR A 546 -38.82 17.20 -9.73
C TYR A 546 -37.50 17.43 -10.47
N LEU A 547 -37.42 17.00 -11.73
CA LEU A 547 -36.23 17.12 -12.58
C LEU A 547 -36.59 17.94 -13.82
N THR A 548 -35.78 18.95 -14.14
CA THR A 548 -36.03 19.86 -15.27
C THR A 548 -34.83 20.02 -16.20
N GLY A 549 -35.10 20.41 -17.44
CA GLY A 549 -34.14 20.34 -18.55
C GLY A 549 -34.08 18.96 -19.20
N ILE A 550 -33.08 18.73 -20.04
CA ILE A 550 -32.83 17.46 -20.74
C ILE A 550 -31.33 17.13 -20.73
N PHE A 551 -30.98 15.84 -20.63
CA PHE A 551 -29.58 15.39 -20.66
C PHE A 551 -28.91 15.59 -22.03
N ALA A 552 -29.70 15.73 -23.10
CA ALA A 552 -29.20 16.03 -24.44
C ALA A 552 -28.39 17.34 -24.54
N ARG A 553 -28.50 18.28 -23.56
CA ARG A 553 -27.67 19.51 -23.54
C ARG A 553 -26.18 19.26 -23.31
N PHE A 554 -25.81 18.15 -22.68
CA PHE A 554 -24.43 17.89 -22.26
C PHE A 554 -23.64 17.15 -23.35
N GLN A 555 -22.93 17.90 -24.20
CA GLN A 555 -22.22 17.36 -25.38
C GLN A 555 -21.05 16.39 -25.07
N ARG A 556 -20.75 16.13 -23.78
CA ARG A 556 -19.66 15.29 -23.30
C ARG A 556 -20.10 14.20 -22.33
N LEU A 557 -21.39 14.16 -21.96
CA LEU A 557 -21.93 13.25 -20.95
C LEU A 557 -21.97 11.82 -21.49
N GLU A 558 -21.41 10.88 -20.73
CA GLU A 558 -21.33 9.46 -21.09
C GLU A 558 -22.05 8.57 -20.08
N GLU A 559 -22.10 8.95 -18.80
CA GLU A 559 -22.77 8.18 -17.74
C GLU A 559 -23.68 9.05 -16.85
N VAL A 560 -24.91 8.57 -16.63
CA VAL A 560 -25.96 9.21 -15.83
C VAL A 560 -26.53 8.20 -14.83
N ILE A 561 -26.33 8.44 -13.54
CA ILE A 561 -26.81 7.57 -12.46
C ILE A 561 -27.91 8.31 -11.67
N LEU A 562 -29.15 7.86 -11.86
CA LEU A 562 -30.39 8.45 -11.31
C LEU A 562 -31.09 7.52 -10.30
N ASN A 563 -30.54 6.32 -10.06
CA ASN A 563 -31.10 5.27 -9.21
C ASN A 563 -31.74 5.78 -7.89
N ARG A 564 -32.88 5.22 -7.50
CA ARG A 564 -33.58 5.48 -6.21
C ARG A 564 -33.99 6.95 -5.99
N ASN A 565 -34.59 7.55 -7.02
CA ASN A 565 -35.30 8.83 -6.95
C ASN A 565 -36.79 8.62 -7.33
N SER A 566 -37.57 9.68 -7.52
CA SER A 566 -39.00 9.64 -7.87
C SER A 566 -39.26 10.39 -9.17
N LEU A 567 -38.85 9.80 -10.30
CA LEU A 567 -38.82 10.45 -11.63
C LEU A 567 -40.06 10.09 -12.48
N ASN A 568 -41.24 10.02 -11.85
CA ASN A 568 -42.48 9.64 -12.51
C ASN A 568 -42.92 10.74 -13.50
N GLY A 569 -43.19 10.36 -14.75
CA GLY A 569 -43.60 11.26 -15.83
C GLY A 569 -42.49 12.07 -16.49
N TYR A 570 -41.27 12.10 -15.92
CA TYR A 570 -40.18 12.94 -16.43
C TYR A 570 -39.73 12.53 -17.85
N PHE A 571 -39.56 11.24 -18.11
CA PHE A 571 -39.08 10.75 -19.40
C PHE A 571 -40.19 10.83 -20.45
N ALA A 572 -41.42 10.47 -20.08
CA ALA A 572 -42.59 10.61 -20.94
C ALA A 572 -42.82 12.07 -21.38
N HIS A 573 -42.80 13.02 -20.43
CA HIS A 573 -42.93 14.45 -20.71
C HIS A 573 -41.74 15.00 -21.49
N GLY A 574 -40.51 14.63 -21.10
CA GLY A 574 -39.29 15.07 -21.78
C GLY A 574 -39.25 14.66 -23.25
N THR A 575 -39.59 13.41 -23.56
CA THR A 575 -39.66 12.92 -24.94
C THR A 575 -40.84 13.54 -25.69
N GLY A 576 -42.00 13.72 -25.05
CA GLY A 576 -43.17 14.36 -25.67
C GLY A 576 -43.00 15.84 -26.02
N VAL A 577 -42.19 16.60 -25.25
CA VAL A 577 -41.98 18.04 -25.45
C VAL A 577 -40.70 18.35 -26.24
N PHE A 578 -39.62 17.60 -26.04
CA PHE A 578 -38.30 17.89 -26.62
C PHE A 578 -37.81 16.83 -27.63
N GLY A 579 -38.55 15.75 -27.83
CA GLY A 579 -38.23 14.65 -28.76
C GLY A 579 -37.09 13.72 -28.31
N VAL A 580 -36.03 14.27 -27.71
CA VAL A 580 -34.82 13.51 -27.31
C VAL A 580 -34.35 13.96 -25.92
N VAL A 581 -34.49 13.08 -24.92
CA VAL A 581 -34.04 13.36 -23.54
C VAL A 581 -32.54 13.15 -23.35
N PHE A 582 -31.94 12.17 -24.06
CA PHE A 582 -30.54 11.77 -23.91
C PHE A 582 -29.75 11.97 -25.22
N ALA A 583 -28.54 12.53 -25.15
CA ALA A 583 -27.65 12.62 -26.31
C ALA A 583 -27.03 11.25 -26.66
N SER A 584 -26.75 11.02 -27.95
CA SER A 584 -26.17 9.77 -28.49
C SER A 584 -24.76 9.40 -27.98
N LYS A 585 -24.14 10.24 -27.16
CA LYS A 585 -22.88 9.93 -26.44
C LYS A 585 -23.10 9.28 -25.07
N ILE A 586 -24.31 9.32 -24.52
CA ILE A 586 -24.62 8.74 -23.23
C ILE A 586 -24.68 7.22 -23.39
N LYS A 587 -23.70 6.53 -22.81
CA LYS A 587 -23.47 5.07 -22.90
C LYS A 587 -24.18 4.32 -21.79
N VAL A 588 -24.35 4.98 -20.64
CA VAL A 588 -24.91 4.38 -19.42
C VAL A 588 -25.96 5.31 -18.81
N VAL A 589 -27.17 4.80 -18.65
CA VAL A 589 -28.26 5.44 -17.89
C VAL A 589 -28.74 4.42 -16.85
N GLN A 590 -28.66 4.78 -15.57
CA GLN A 590 -29.12 3.91 -14.48
C GLN A 590 -30.33 4.52 -13.77
N VAL A 591 -31.50 3.88 -13.90
CA VAL A 591 -32.79 4.34 -13.33
C VAL A 591 -33.44 3.28 -12.42
N PHE A 592 -32.63 2.44 -11.76
CA PHE A 592 -33.11 1.41 -10.85
C PHE A 592 -33.85 2.02 -9.66
N GLY A 593 -35.12 1.66 -9.49
CA GLY A 593 -35.95 2.12 -8.38
C GLY A 593 -36.41 3.58 -8.50
N CYS A 594 -36.44 4.16 -9.70
CA CYS A 594 -36.81 5.57 -9.91
C CYS A 594 -38.33 5.88 -9.91
N MET A 595 -39.18 4.96 -9.45
CA MET A 595 -40.66 5.07 -9.44
C MET A 595 -41.29 5.45 -10.80
N LEU A 596 -40.72 4.96 -11.91
CA LEU A 596 -41.13 5.28 -13.27
C LEU A 596 -42.56 4.81 -13.59
N SER A 597 -43.26 5.57 -14.43
CA SER A 597 -44.54 5.15 -15.02
C SER A 597 -44.33 4.22 -16.23
N VAL A 598 -45.41 3.59 -16.70
CA VAL A 598 -45.37 2.80 -17.94
C VAL A 598 -44.95 3.65 -19.15
N TYR A 599 -45.37 4.92 -19.19
CA TYR A 599 -45.01 5.85 -20.26
C TYR A 599 -43.53 6.27 -20.21
N ASP A 600 -42.93 6.36 -19.02
CA ASP A 600 -41.50 6.62 -18.88
C ASP A 600 -40.66 5.45 -19.40
N VAL A 601 -41.11 4.21 -19.14
CA VAL A 601 -40.47 2.98 -19.64
C VAL A 601 -40.66 2.81 -21.16
N GLN A 602 -41.64 3.48 -21.77
CA GLN A 602 -41.81 3.58 -23.23
C GLN A 602 -41.00 4.73 -23.86
N ALA A 603 -40.46 5.64 -23.06
CA ALA A 603 -39.72 6.83 -23.48
C ALA A 603 -38.19 6.73 -23.24
N LEU A 604 -37.73 5.56 -22.79
CA LEU A 604 -36.35 5.18 -22.48
C LEU A 604 -35.84 4.10 -23.46
#